data_AF-A0A963T7E9-F1
#
_entry.id   AF-A0A963T7E9-F1
#
_cell.length_a   1.000
_cell.length_b   1.000
_cell.length_c   1.000
_cell.angle_alpha   90.00
_cell.angle_beta   90.00
_cell.angle_gamma   90.00
#
_symmetry.space_group_name_H-M   'P 1'
#
loop_
_entity.id
_entity.type
_entity.pdbx_description
1 polymer ?
#
loop_
_entity_poly.entity_id
_entity_poly.type
_entity_poly.pdbx_seq_one_letter_code
_entity_poly.pdbx_strand_id
1 'polypeptide(L)'
;MKGYRFGAVLAVLALVAGCGGEKAFESTEVAHNGDAALGRAAFVQKGCVLCHSVNGVGGKAAPALDAADDFVKTDPLGFAARMWRGAPAMVEFQSVELGYVIDLSADDIANLAAFAASRTQQKLLKDSDIPEPMRDSILDERYWEMEDWSEFMANGQEGYATPAPDAAPSETPSETEPQ
;
A
#
# COMPACT_ATOMS: atom_id res chain seq x y z
N MET A 1 -34.65 22.94 53.99
CA MET A 1 -34.17 21.59 54.34
C MET A 1 -32.73 21.47 53.85
N LYS A 2 -31.83 21.15 54.80
CA LYS A 2 -30.38 20.91 54.76
C LYS A 2 -29.58 21.27 53.48
N GLY A 3 -28.74 22.30 53.61
CA GLY A 3 -27.54 22.49 52.80
C GLY A 3 -26.46 21.47 53.17
N TYR A 4 -25.80 20.91 52.16
CA TYR A 4 -24.70 19.98 52.34
C TYR A 4 -23.39 20.77 52.40
N ARG A 5 -22.72 20.68 53.55
CA ARG A 5 -21.39 21.24 53.79
C ARG A 5 -20.39 20.28 53.15
N PHE A 6 -19.73 20.68 52.07
CA PHE A 6 -18.57 19.96 51.56
C PHE A 6 -17.41 20.18 52.53
N GLY A 7 -17.21 19.20 53.41
CA GLY A 7 -16.04 19.11 54.28
C GLY A 7 -14.79 18.84 53.44
N ALA A 8 -13.73 19.56 53.76
CA ALA A 8 -12.42 19.52 53.14
C ALA A 8 -11.90 18.08 52.97
N VAL A 9 -11.65 17.68 51.74
CA VAL A 9 -10.71 16.58 51.44
C VAL A 9 -9.34 17.22 51.36
N LEU A 10 -8.50 16.88 52.35
CA LEU A 10 -7.10 17.25 52.44
C LEU A 10 -6.38 16.97 51.14
N ALA A 11 -5.71 17.98 50.61
CA ALA A 11 -4.68 17.84 49.59
C ALA A 11 -3.53 17.00 50.16
N VAL A 12 -3.41 15.74 49.71
CA VAL A 12 -2.17 14.96 49.89
C VAL A 12 -1.28 15.28 48.70
N LEU A 13 -0.39 16.25 48.91
CA LEU A 13 0.71 16.56 48.01
C LEU A 13 1.88 15.60 48.30
N ALA A 14 2.21 14.81 47.28
CA ALA A 14 3.52 14.28 46.92
C ALA A 14 4.27 13.33 47.87
N LEU A 15 4.56 12.13 47.36
CA LEU A 15 5.95 11.67 47.22
C LEU A 15 6.03 10.64 46.07
N VAL A 16 6.14 11.13 44.83
CA VAL A 16 6.59 10.27 43.71
C VAL A 16 8.11 10.24 43.79
N ALA A 17 8.63 9.31 44.59
CA ALA A 17 10.05 8.97 44.58
C ALA A 17 10.33 8.19 43.28
N GLY A 18 11.13 8.79 42.41
CA GLY A 18 11.43 8.28 41.08
C GLY A 18 12.07 6.90 41.07
N CYS A 19 11.65 6.11 40.08
CA CYS A 19 12.43 5.05 39.47
C CYS A 19 12.16 5.15 37.96
N GLY A 20 13.23 5.33 37.19
CA GLY A 20 13.17 5.31 35.73
C GLY A 20 13.36 6.70 35.14
N GLY A 21 14.60 7.03 34.81
CA GLY A 21 14.86 8.07 33.84
C GLY A 21 14.21 7.64 32.52
N GLU A 22 13.10 8.28 32.19
CA GLU A 22 12.62 8.39 30.82
C GLU A 22 13.70 9.17 30.06
N LYS A 23 14.71 8.44 29.56
CA LYS A 23 15.39 8.91 28.37
C LYS A 23 14.29 9.06 27.34
N ALA A 24 13.93 10.31 27.03
CA ALA A 24 13.16 10.62 25.85
C ALA A 24 13.78 9.79 24.73
N PHE A 25 12.98 8.89 24.16
CA PHE A 25 13.35 8.21 22.94
C PHE A 25 13.38 9.31 21.89
N GLU A 26 14.53 9.95 21.75
CA GLU A 26 14.82 10.86 20.65
C GLU A 26 14.86 9.99 19.41
N SER A 27 13.68 9.72 18.85
CA SER A 27 13.55 9.17 17.51
C SER A 27 14.19 10.20 16.60
N THR A 28 15.37 9.90 16.09
CA THR A 28 15.83 10.53 14.86
C THR A 28 14.88 10.06 13.78
N GLU A 29 13.77 10.77 13.61
CA GLU A 29 12.90 10.59 12.45
C GLU A 29 13.76 10.87 11.23
N VAL A 30 14.11 9.80 10.51
CA VAL A 30 14.72 9.95 9.18
C VAL A 30 13.61 10.46 8.28
N ALA A 31 13.61 11.77 8.02
CA ALA A 31 12.66 12.38 7.12
C ALA A 31 12.95 11.90 5.68
N HIS A 32 12.11 11.00 5.16
CA HIS A 32 12.14 10.58 3.76
C HIS A 32 11.46 11.65 2.90
N ASN A 33 12.22 12.71 2.58
CA ASN A 33 11.75 13.79 1.71
C ASN A 33 11.74 13.29 0.26
N GLY A 34 10.55 12.96 -0.26
CA GLY A 34 10.41 12.46 -1.62
C GLY A 34 10.85 13.46 -2.69
N ASP A 35 11.64 12.98 -3.65
CA ASP A 35 12.05 13.69 -4.86
C ASP A 35 11.34 13.09 -6.07
N ALA A 36 10.50 13.89 -6.73
CA ALA A 36 9.70 13.44 -7.86
C ALA A 36 10.53 13.09 -9.12
N ALA A 37 11.71 13.69 -9.32
CA ALA A 37 12.59 13.34 -10.41
C ALA A 37 13.27 11.99 -10.16
N LEU A 38 13.70 11.73 -8.92
CA LEU A 38 14.17 10.40 -8.52
C LEU A 38 13.04 9.37 -8.61
N GLY A 39 11.81 9.75 -8.25
CA GLY A 39 10.63 8.89 -8.38
C GLY A 39 10.31 8.52 -9.82
N ARG A 40 10.45 9.45 -10.78
CA ARG A 40 10.31 9.13 -12.22
C ARG A 40 11.35 8.09 -12.64
N ALA A 41 12.60 8.26 -12.22
CA ALA A 41 13.66 7.31 -12.54
C ALA A 41 13.38 5.94 -11.91
N ALA A 42 12.97 5.90 -10.64
CA ALA A 42 12.61 4.68 -9.92
C ALA A 42 11.43 3.95 -10.58
N PHE A 43 10.41 4.68 -11.06
CA PHE A 43 9.26 4.11 -11.76
C PHE A 43 9.66 3.24 -12.97
N VAL A 44 10.69 3.67 -13.70
CA VAL A 44 11.25 2.88 -14.81
C VAL A 44 12.19 1.80 -14.29
N GLN A 45 13.17 2.16 -13.47
CA GLN A 45 14.26 1.26 -13.05
C GLN A 45 13.78 0.09 -12.18
N LYS A 46 12.72 0.28 -11.40
CA LYS A 46 12.12 -0.77 -10.56
C LYS A 46 11.14 -1.64 -11.36
N GLY A 47 10.81 -1.29 -12.60
CA GLY A 47 9.90 -2.04 -13.47
C GLY A 47 8.42 -1.70 -13.31
N CYS A 48 8.06 -0.66 -12.54
CA CYS A 48 6.65 -0.26 -12.37
C CYS A 48 5.99 0.12 -13.70
N VAL A 49 6.77 0.70 -14.62
CA VAL A 49 6.35 1.11 -15.97
C VAL A 49 5.89 -0.05 -16.86
N LEU A 50 6.25 -1.30 -16.54
CA LEU A 50 5.87 -2.46 -17.35
C LEU A 50 4.37 -2.75 -17.27
N CYS A 51 3.75 -2.46 -16.13
CA CYS A 51 2.32 -2.72 -15.91
C CYS A 51 1.50 -1.44 -15.76
N HIS A 52 2.07 -0.38 -15.16
CA HIS A 52 1.38 0.88 -14.92
C HIS A 52 1.72 1.92 -15.99
N SER A 53 0.73 2.70 -16.40
CA SER A 53 0.94 3.88 -17.25
C SER A 53 0.99 5.18 -16.46
N VAL A 54 1.79 6.12 -16.92
CA VAL A 54 1.81 7.52 -16.48
C VAL A 54 1.96 8.41 -17.71
N ASN A 55 1.09 9.42 -17.86
CA ASN A 55 1.08 10.33 -18.99
C ASN A 55 1.03 9.58 -20.35
N GLY A 56 0.31 8.46 -20.38
CA GLY A 56 0.21 7.59 -21.56
C GLY A 56 1.44 6.73 -21.87
N VAL A 57 2.49 6.77 -21.04
CA VAL A 57 3.72 5.98 -21.18
C VAL A 57 3.70 4.80 -20.21
N GLY A 58 4.01 3.60 -20.71
CA GLY A 58 4.04 2.35 -19.93
C GLY A 58 2.85 1.43 -20.20
N GLY A 59 2.76 0.36 -19.42
CA GLY A 59 1.76 -0.70 -19.58
C GLY A 59 0.35 -0.32 -19.17
N LYS A 60 -0.61 -1.15 -19.56
CA LYS A 60 -2.06 -0.98 -19.29
C LYS A 60 -2.65 -2.13 -18.48
N ALA A 61 -1.81 -3.07 -18.07
CA ALA A 61 -2.15 -4.21 -17.21
C ALA A 61 -2.32 -3.84 -15.73
N ALA A 62 -2.24 -2.56 -15.35
CA ALA A 62 -2.51 -2.05 -14.00
C ALA A 62 -3.13 -0.63 -14.07
N PRO A 63 -3.77 -0.13 -12.99
CA PRO A 63 -4.34 1.21 -12.99
C PRO A 63 -3.30 2.29 -13.29
N ALA A 64 -3.65 3.27 -14.11
CA ALA A 64 -2.79 4.41 -14.38
C ALA A 64 -2.47 5.19 -13.09
N LEU A 65 -1.24 5.71 -12.99
CA LEU A 65 -0.73 6.46 -11.83
C LEU A 65 -0.62 7.95 -12.09
N ASP A 66 -1.39 8.47 -13.06
CA ASP A 66 -1.48 9.89 -13.35
C ASP A 66 -1.88 10.68 -12.11
N ALA A 67 -1.15 11.77 -11.85
CA ALA A 67 -1.44 12.66 -10.75
C ALA A 67 -2.80 13.32 -10.98
N ALA A 68 -3.65 13.31 -9.96
CA ALA A 68 -4.99 13.87 -10.05
C ALA A 68 -4.97 15.38 -10.24
N ASP A 69 -4.06 16.10 -9.56
CA ASP A 69 -3.86 17.56 -9.58
C ASP A 69 -2.40 17.99 -9.35
N ASP A 70 -2.02 19.17 -9.84
CA ASP A 70 -0.64 19.71 -9.81
C ASP A 70 -0.14 20.06 -8.39
N PHE A 71 -1.04 20.06 -7.39
CA PHE A 71 -0.79 20.59 -6.05
C PHE A 71 -1.25 19.65 -4.92
N VAL A 72 -1.46 18.36 -5.21
CA VAL A 72 -1.73 17.39 -4.15
C VAL A 72 -0.48 17.28 -3.27
N LYS A 73 -0.64 17.53 -1.97
CA LYS A 73 0.45 17.33 -1.01
C LYS A 73 0.93 15.87 -1.10
N THR A 74 2.22 15.66 -1.29
CA THR A 74 2.82 14.33 -1.27
C THR A 74 2.53 13.64 0.06
N ASP A 75 1.97 12.44 -0.01
CA ASP A 75 1.69 11.57 1.13
C ASP A 75 2.25 10.17 0.86
N PRO A 76 3.52 9.91 1.26
CA PRO A 76 4.17 8.61 1.04
C PRO A 76 3.45 7.46 1.74
N LEU A 77 2.88 7.70 2.93
CA LEU A 77 2.18 6.67 3.68
C LEU A 77 0.83 6.36 3.04
N GLY A 78 0.09 7.38 2.61
CA GLY A 78 -1.14 7.19 1.84
C GLY A 78 -0.88 6.49 0.51
N PHE A 79 0.24 6.79 -0.17
CA PHE A 79 0.68 6.08 -1.36
C PHE A 79 0.95 4.59 -1.06
N ALA A 80 1.74 4.29 -0.02
CA ALA A 80 1.99 2.92 0.41
C ALA A 80 0.71 2.16 0.80
N ALA A 81 -0.23 2.81 1.49
CA ALA A 81 -1.52 2.22 1.85
C ALA A 81 -2.38 1.90 0.61
N ARG A 82 -2.29 2.70 -0.46
CA ARG A 82 -2.93 2.39 -1.74
C ARG A 82 -2.27 1.19 -2.42
N MET A 83 -0.94 1.14 -2.44
CA MET A 83 -0.20 -0.03 -2.95
C MET A 83 -0.56 -1.29 -2.16
N TRP A 84 -0.64 -1.21 -0.84
CA TRP A 84 -0.98 -2.34 0.03
C TRP A 84 -2.32 -2.99 -0.33
N ARG A 85 -3.33 -2.18 -0.68
CA ARG A 85 -4.63 -2.71 -1.16
C ARG A 85 -4.52 -3.47 -2.48
N GLY A 86 -3.55 -3.13 -3.32
CA GLY A 86 -3.27 -3.83 -4.59
C GLY A 86 -2.20 -4.91 -4.48
N ALA A 87 -1.59 -5.10 -3.30
CA ALA A 87 -0.42 -5.96 -3.14
C ALA A 87 -0.64 -7.42 -3.57
N PRO A 88 -1.78 -8.09 -3.29
CA PRO A 88 -1.99 -9.47 -3.74
C PRO A 88 -1.89 -9.62 -5.26
N ALA A 89 -2.57 -8.74 -6.02
CA ALA A 89 -2.50 -8.76 -7.47
C ALA A 89 -1.10 -8.38 -7.97
N MET A 90 -0.47 -7.35 -7.40
CA MET A 90 0.88 -6.94 -7.76
C MET A 90 1.90 -8.08 -7.56
N VAL A 91 1.84 -8.80 -6.43
CA VAL A 91 2.75 -9.90 -6.13
C VAL A 91 2.59 -11.04 -7.12
N GLU A 92 1.35 -11.40 -7.47
CA GLU A 92 1.08 -12.45 -8.45
C GLU A 92 1.61 -12.06 -9.83
N PHE A 93 1.23 -10.89 -10.35
CA PHE A 93 1.70 -10.42 -11.66
C PHE A 93 3.22 -10.27 -11.71
N GLN A 94 3.86 -9.74 -10.66
CA GLN A 94 5.31 -9.64 -10.61
C GLN A 94 5.98 -11.03 -10.59
N SER A 95 5.39 -12.01 -9.90
CA SER A 95 5.93 -13.38 -9.86
C SER A 95 5.81 -14.07 -11.23
N VAL A 96 4.70 -13.88 -11.94
CA VAL A 96 4.47 -14.48 -13.27
C VAL A 96 5.28 -13.80 -14.37
N GLU A 97 5.29 -12.47 -14.39
CA GLU A 97 5.85 -11.69 -15.50
C GLU A 97 7.32 -11.32 -15.31
N LEU A 98 7.74 -11.07 -14.05
CA LEU A 98 9.12 -10.69 -13.73
C LEU A 98 9.92 -11.83 -13.09
N GLY A 99 9.24 -12.82 -12.51
CA GLY A 99 9.88 -13.91 -11.76
C GLY A 99 10.35 -13.52 -10.34
N TYR A 100 10.05 -12.30 -9.88
CA TYR A 100 10.40 -11.80 -8.55
C TYR A 100 9.47 -10.67 -8.13
N VAL A 101 9.38 -10.40 -6.82
CA VAL A 101 8.67 -9.24 -6.27
C VAL A 101 9.64 -8.06 -6.13
N ILE A 102 9.22 -6.89 -6.60
CA ILE A 102 10.00 -5.65 -6.57
C ILE A 102 10.25 -5.23 -5.11
N ASP A 103 11.53 -5.07 -4.77
CA ASP A 103 11.96 -4.55 -3.46
C ASP A 103 12.03 -3.01 -3.46
N LEU A 104 11.45 -2.40 -2.42
CA LEU A 104 11.35 -0.95 -2.26
C LEU A 104 11.79 -0.54 -0.86
N SER A 105 12.75 0.39 -0.81
CA SER A 105 13.13 1.08 0.41
C SER A 105 12.12 2.18 0.77
N ALA A 106 12.25 2.75 1.98
CA ALA A 106 11.46 3.90 2.39
C ALA A 106 11.69 5.13 1.47
N ASP A 107 12.93 5.34 1.00
CA ASP A 107 13.25 6.41 0.05
C ASP A 107 12.63 6.14 -1.32
N ASP A 108 12.60 4.89 -1.79
CA ASP A 108 11.92 4.53 -3.04
C ASP A 108 10.44 4.90 -2.97
N ILE A 109 9.76 4.52 -1.87
CA ILE A 109 8.34 4.84 -1.67
C ILE A 109 8.12 6.35 -1.61
N ALA A 110 8.96 7.10 -0.89
CA ALA A 110 8.84 8.55 -0.80
C ALA A 110 9.02 9.24 -2.16
N ASN A 111 10.02 8.81 -2.93
CA ASN A 111 10.29 9.33 -4.27
C ASN A 111 9.16 8.98 -5.25
N LEU A 112 8.71 7.72 -5.26
CA LEU A 112 7.59 7.26 -6.10
C LEU A 112 6.30 8.00 -5.76
N ALA A 113 6.01 8.23 -4.48
CA ALA A 113 4.86 9.03 -4.05
C ALA A 113 4.96 10.48 -4.52
N ALA A 114 6.15 11.08 -4.44
CA ALA A 114 6.39 12.43 -4.95
C ALA A 114 6.21 12.50 -6.48
N PHE A 115 6.64 11.48 -7.21
CA PHE A 115 6.42 11.38 -8.66
C PHE A 115 4.94 11.20 -9.01
N ALA A 116 4.23 10.31 -8.32
CA ALA A 116 2.81 10.07 -8.49
C ALA A 116 1.93 11.31 -8.19
N ALA A 117 2.46 12.27 -7.42
CA ALA A 117 1.81 13.54 -7.14
C ALA A 117 2.28 14.71 -8.05
N SER A 118 3.27 14.50 -8.93
CA SER A 118 3.92 15.58 -9.68
C SER A 118 3.63 15.51 -11.18
N ARG A 119 2.56 16.17 -11.65
CA ARG A 119 2.29 16.29 -13.09
C ARG A 119 3.47 16.85 -13.89
N THR A 120 4.22 17.78 -13.31
CA THR A 120 5.43 18.33 -13.93
C THR A 120 6.44 17.24 -14.27
N GLN A 121 6.72 16.32 -13.33
CA GLN A 121 7.65 15.23 -13.60
C GLN A 121 7.01 14.14 -14.48
N GLN A 122 5.70 13.88 -14.35
CA GLN A 122 4.99 12.92 -15.19
C GLN A 122 5.01 13.30 -16.67
N LYS A 123 4.83 14.58 -17.01
CA LYS A 123 4.92 15.09 -18.40
C LYS A 123 6.29 14.91 -19.05
N LEU A 124 7.33 14.74 -18.22
CA LEU A 124 8.69 14.56 -18.69
C LEU A 124 9.03 13.09 -18.95
N LEU A 125 8.20 12.14 -18.48
CA LEU A 125 8.35 10.73 -18.81
C LEU A 125 7.97 10.49 -20.28
N LYS A 126 8.82 9.78 -21.00
CA LYS A 126 8.68 9.44 -22.42
C LYS A 126 9.00 7.97 -22.66
N ASP A 127 8.50 7.39 -23.74
CA ASP A 127 8.84 6.01 -24.14
C ASP A 127 10.35 5.82 -24.35
N SER A 128 11.06 6.89 -24.75
CA SER A 128 12.51 6.88 -24.89
C SER A 128 13.27 6.67 -23.57
N ASP A 129 12.62 6.93 -22.44
CA ASP A 129 13.23 6.75 -21.11
C ASP A 129 13.21 5.29 -20.67
N ILE A 130 12.43 4.43 -21.33
CA ILE A 130 12.35 2.99 -21.08
C ILE A 130 13.42 2.29 -21.92
N PRO A 131 14.39 1.59 -21.30
CA PRO A 131 15.38 0.77 -22.01
C PRO A 131 14.72 -0.26 -22.93
N GLU A 132 15.33 -0.50 -24.08
CA GLU A 132 14.74 -1.34 -25.13
C GLU A 132 14.34 -2.76 -24.67
N PRO A 133 15.15 -3.50 -23.89
CA PRO A 133 14.74 -4.81 -23.38
C PRO A 133 13.49 -4.78 -22.49
N MET A 134 13.17 -3.64 -21.87
CA MET A 134 11.95 -3.48 -21.09
C MET A 134 10.76 -3.06 -21.96
N ARG A 135 10.98 -2.31 -23.06
CA ARG A 135 9.89 -1.89 -23.95
C ARG A 135 9.19 -3.07 -24.61
N ASP A 136 9.96 -4.08 -24.99
CA ASP A 136 9.41 -5.30 -25.62
C ASP A 136 8.61 -6.17 -24.63
N SER A 137 8.75 -5.89 -23.33
CA SER A 137 8.05 -6.57 -22.23
C SER A 137 6.95 -5.70 -21.59
N ILE A 138 6.59 -4.56 -22.19
CA ILE A 138 5.48 -3.74 -21.70
C ILE A 138 4.17 -4.51 -21.90
N LEU A 139 3.41 -4.63 -20.81
CA LEU A 139 2.13 -5.33 -20.82
C LEU A 139 1.01 -4.38 -21.28
N ASP A 140 0.83 -4.31 -22.59
CA ASP A 140 -0.19 -3.51 -23.26
C ASP A 140 -1.57 -4.15 -23.23
N GLU A 141 -1.63 -5.46 -23.06
CA GLU A 141 -2.88 -6.20 -22.87
C GLU A 141 -3.19 -6.40 -21.40
N ARG A 142 -4.47 -6.24 -21.16
CA ARG A 142 -5.07 -6.18 -19.85
C ARG A 142 -5.44 -7.61 -19.49
N TYR A 143 -4.49 -8.40 -19.02
CA TYR A 143 -4.63 -9.85 -18.78
C TYR A 143 -5.87 -10.22 -17.93
N TRP A 144 -6.43 -9.26 -17.19
CA TRP A 144 -7.70 -9.39 -16.46
C TRP A 144 -8.98 -9.48 -17.32
N GLU A 145 -8.89 -9.42 -18.66
CA GLU A 145 -10.01 -9.67 -19.57
C GLU A 145 -10.04 -11.08 -20.15
N MET A 146 -9.01 -11.91 -19.90
CA MET A 146 -8.89 -13.20 -20.56
C MET A 146 -9.38 -14.41 -19.76
N GLU A 147 -9.43 -14.39 -18.42
CA GLU A 147 -10.12 -15.42 -17.62
C GLU A 147 -10.20 -15.02 -16.11
N ASP A 148 -11.43 -15.04 -15.55
CA ASP A 148 -11.79 -15.21 -14.12
C ASP A 148 -11.24 -14.29 -13.01
N TRP A 149 -10.80 -13.07 -13.32
CA TRP A 149 -10.38 -12.12 -12.26
C TRP A 149 -11.53 -11.49 -11.47
N SER A 150 -12.76 -11.56 -11.98
CA SER A 150 -13.96 -11.11 -11.26
C SER A 150 -14.22 -11.92 -9.98
N GLU A 151 -13.91 -13.23 -10.00
CA GLU A 151 -14.09 -14.09 -8.84
C GLU A 151 -13.02 -13.84 -7.77
N PHE A 152 -11.76 -13.66 -8.17
CA PHE A 152 -10.69 -13.24 -7.25
C PHE A 152 -10.96 -11.88 -6.61
N MET A 153 -11.47 -10.90 -7.37
CA MET A 153 -11.82 -9.59 -6.82
C MET A 153 -13.10 -9.62 -5.96
N ALA A 154 -14.01 -10.56 -6.20
CA ALA A 154 -15.23 -10.76 -5.41
C ALA A 154 -14.97 -11.53 -4.11
N ASN A 155 -14.09 -12.54 -4.15
CA ASN A 155 -13.87 -13.50 -3.06
C ASN A 155 -12.55 -13.32 -2.32
N GLY A 156 -11.74 -12.32 -2.73
CA GLY A 156 -10.29 -12.25 -2.57
C GLY A 156 -9.70 -12.58 -1.21
N GLN A 157 -9.66 -13.86 -0.83
CA GLN A 157 -8.92 -14.43 0.30
C GLN A 157 -8.85 -15.97 0.25
N GLU A 158 -8.65 -16.62 -0.89
CA GLU A 158 -8.30 -18.05 -0.82
C GLU A 158 -6.81 -18.20 -0.47
N GLY A 159 -6.53 -18.34 0.82
CA GLY A 159 -5.19 -18.68 1.35
C GLY A 159 -4.64 -17.77 2.45
N TYR A 160 -5.23 -16.58 2.69
CA TYR A 160 -4.74 -15.62 3.69
C TYR A 160 -5.81 -15.00 4.60
N ALA A 161 -7.06 -15.48 4.57
CA ALA A 161 -8.04 -15.12 5.60
C ALA A 161 -7.64 -15.77 6.94
N THR A 162 -7.53 -14.98 8.00
CA THR A 162 -7.68 -15.52 9.36
C THR A 162 -9.06 -16.17 9.45
N PRO A 163 -9.20 -17.40 9.98
CA PRO A 163 -10.51 -17.99 10.15
C PRO A 163 -11.36 -17.07 11.02
N ALA A 164 -12.59 -16.78 10.60
CA ALA A 164 -13.56 -16.11 11.46
C ALA A 164 -13.73 -16.95 12.75
N PRO A 165 -13.82 -16.33 13.94
CA PRO A 165 -14.03 -17.08 15.17
C PRO A 165 -15.36 -17.81 15.11
N ASP A 166 -15.26 -19.14 15.00
CA ASP A 166 -16.25 -20.21 15.12
C ASP A 166 -17.72 -19.80 14.97
N ALA A 167 -18.22 -19.77 13.73
CA ALA A 167 -19.63 -20.05 13.50
C ALA A 167 -19.84 -21.55 13.76
N ALA A 168 -20.70 -21.86 14.72
CA ALA A 168 -20.99 -23.23 15.16
C ALA A 168 -21.34 -24.15 13.95
N PRO A 169 -20.86 -25.40 13.94
CA PRO A 169 -21.13 -26.32 12.84
C PRO A 169 -22.63 -26.59 12.73
N SER A 170 -23.22 -26.27 11.58
CA SER A 170 -24.56 -26.74 11.23
C SER A 170 -24.47 -28.20 10.85
N GLU A 171 -25.04 -29.08 11.68
CA GLU A 171 -25.17 -30.50 11.38
C GLU A 171 -26.03 -30.70 10.12
N THR A 172 -25.45 -31.26 9.06
CA THR A 172 -26.20 -31.80 7.93
C THR A 172 -26.70 -33.21 8.28
N PRO A 173 -27.99 -33.55 8.06
CA PRO A 173 -28.49 -34.91 8.32
C PRO A 173 -27.82 -35.91 7.37
N SER A 174 -27.34 -37.04 7.90
CA SER A 174 -26.77 -38.11 7.09
C SER A 174 -27.84 -38.76 6.22
N GLU A 175 -27.64 -38.80 4.92
CA GLU A 175 -28.42 -39.66 4.03
C GLU A 175 -28.02 -41.11 4.27
N THR A 176 -28.99 -41.92 4.69
CA THR A 176 -28.84 -43.37 4.83
C THR A 176 -28.99 -44.02 3.45
N GLU A 177 -27.93 -44.65 2.96
CA GLU A 177 -27.93 -45.46 1.74
C GLU A 177 -28.72 -46.78 1.97
N PRO A 178 -29.68 -47.18 1.11
CA PRO A 178 -30.26 -48.50 1.16
C PRO A 178 -29.46 -49.51 0.32
N GLN A 179 -29.26 -50.69 0.91
CA GLN A 179 -28.55 -51.85 0.36
C GLN A 179 -29.22 -52.49 -0.85
#